data_AF-A0A9X0PT63-F1
#
_entry.id   AF-A0A9X0PT63-F1
#
_cell.length_a   1.000
_cell.length_b   1.000
_cell.length_c   1.000
_cell.angle_alpha   90.00
_cell.angle_beta   90.00
_cell.angle_gamma   90.00
#
_symmetry.space_group_name_H-M   'P 1'
#
loop_
_entity.id
_entity.type
_entity.pdbx_description
1 polymer ?
#
loop_
_entity_poly.entity_id
_entity_poly.type
_entity_poly.pdbx_seq_one_letter_code
_entity_poly.pdbx_strand_id
1 'polypeptide(L)'
;MRLKEWRLTRGKTLADMAALLGIERARTYQRYEDGENRADAHLVERIRDVTNNDVAVIDMHNQRLEWLKANRSDLFSEPAGAANE
;
A
#
# COMPACT_ATOMS: atom_id res chain seq x y z
N MET A 1 1.11 11.23 3.38
CA MET A 1 2.19 11.16 2.36
C MET A 1 2.28 9.72 1.86
N ARG A 2 2.60 9.49 0.58
CA ARG A 2 2.71 8.12 0.05
C ARG A 2 4.00 7.44 0.53
N LEU A 3 3.95 6.12 0.67
CA LEU A 3 5.11 5.31 1.06
C LEU A 3 6.31 5.51 0.11
N LYS A 4 6.05 5.64 -1.19
CA LYS A 4 7.07 5.91 -2.21
C LYS A 4 7.75 7.26 -2.02
N GLU A 5 6.98 8.30 -1.72
CA GLU A 5 7.48 9.66 -1.50
C GLU A 5 8.40 9.65 -0.28
N TRP A 6 7.95 9.08 0.83
CA TRP A 6 8.78 8.94 2.04
C TRP A 6 10.07 8.20 1.74
N ARG A 7 10.02 7.04 1.07
CA ARG A 7 11.21 6.27 0.70
C ARG A 7 12.22 7.12 -0.09
N LEU A 8 11.75 7.85 -1.10
CA LEU A 8 12.61 8.68 -1.94
C LEU A 8 13.20 9.88 -1.18
N THR A 9 12.43 10.54 -0.29
CA THR A 9 12.95 11.63 0.56
C THR A 9 14.05 11.18 1.53
N ARG A 10 14.07 9.90 1.89
CA ARG A 10 15.09 9.31 2.76
C ARG A 10 16.24 8.65 1.97
N GLY A 11 16.24 8.76 0.64
CA GLY A 11 17.28 8.18 -0.23
C GLY A 11 17.33 6.64 -0.19
N LYS A 12 16.21 5.98 0.16
CA LYS A 12 16.16 4.53 0.34
C LYS A 12 15.82 3.80 -0.96
N THR A 13 16.47 2.68 -1.21
CA THR A 13 16.14 1.76 -2.30
C THR A 13 14.95 0.87 -1.92
N LEU A 14 14.39 0.15 -2.90
CA LEU A 14 13.37 -0.88 -2.63
C LEU A 14 13.92 -2.00 -1.73
N ALA A 15 15.22 -2.34 -1.87
CA ALA A 15 15.87 -3.36 -1.07
C ALA A 15 16.05 -2.92 0.38
N ASP A 16 16.43 -1.66 0.61
CA ASP A 16 16.54 -1.09 1.96
C ASP A 16 15.20 -1.16 2.69
N MET A 17 14.12 -0.80 2.01
CA MET A 17 12.79 -0.85 2.61
C MET A 17 12.30 -2.27 2.86
N ALA A 18 12.58 -3.20 1.94
CA ALA A 18 12.25 -4.60 2.15
C ALA A 18 12.97 -5.14 3.41
N ALA A 19 14.26 -4.87 3.54
CA ALA A 19 15.03 -5.24 4.73
C ALA A 19 14.49 -4.60 6.01
N LEU A 20 14.21 -3.29 6.00
CA LEU A 20 13.68 -2.55 7.16
C LEU A 20 12.32 -3.08 7.65
N LEU A 21 11.48 -3.54 6.73
CA LEU A 21 10.14 -4.03 7.04
C LEU A 21 10.08 -5.54 7.29
N GLY A 22 11.20 -6.24 7.15
CA GLY A 22 11.26 -7.70 7.23
C GLY A 22 10.54 -8.41 6.08
N ILE A 23 10.58 -7.82 4.89
CA ILE A 23 10.04 -8.37 3.65
C ILE A 23 11.18 -9.01 2.86
N GLU A 24 11.04 -10.29 2.50
CA GLU A 24 12.12 -11.05 1.86
C GLU A 24 12.57 -10.50 0.50
N ARG A 25 11.64 -9.97 -0.30
CA ARG A 25 11.90 -9.56 -1.68
C ARG A 25 11.54 -8.10 -1.90
N ALA A 26 12.47 -7.35 -2.50
CA ALA A 26 12.26 -5.96 -2.91
C ALA A 26 11.03 -5.77 -3.82
N ARG A 27 10.75 -6.75 -4.68
CA ARG A 27 9.54 -6.74 -5.53
C ARG A 27 8.25 -6.85 -4.72
N THR A 28 8.25 -7.59 -3.62
CA THR A 28 7.09 -7.68 -2.73
C THR A 28 6.86 -6.35 -2.02
N TYR A 29 7.93 -5.70 -1.54
CA TYR A 29 7.84 -4.33 -1.01
C TYR A 29 7.27 -3.36 -2.05
N GLN A 30 7.77 -3.40 -3.29
CA GLN A 30 7.29 -2.55 -4.37
C GLN A 30 5.77 -2.68 -4.58
N ARG A 31 5.22 -3.89 -4.51
CA ARG A 31 3.77 -4.11 -4.63
C ARG A 31 2.96 -3.45 -3.51
N TYR A 32 3.49 -3.39 -2.30
CA TYR A 32 2.85 -2.64 -1.21
C TYR A 32 2.98 -1.12 -1.44
N GLU A 33 4.15 -0.66 -1.87
CA GLU A 33 4.40 0.75 -2.20
C GLU A 33 3.48 1.25 -3.32
N ASP A 34 3.25 0.45 -4.35
CA ASP A 34 2.40 0.80 -5.50
C ASP A 34 0.90 0.59 -5.20
N GLY A 35 0.54 -0.04 -4.08
CA GLY A 35 -0.84 -0.37 -3.73
C GLY A 35 -1.41 -1.63 -4.41
N GLU A 36 -0.60 -2.38 -5.15
CA GLU A 36 -0.97 -3.66 -5.79
C GLU A 36 -1.36 -4.71 -4.74
N ASN A 37 -0.62 -4.77 -3.64
CA ASN A 37 -0.90 -5.64 -2.51
C ASN A 37 -1.41 -4.86 -1.31
N ARG A 38 -2.37 -5.44 -0.58
CA ARG A 38 -2.79 -4.92 0.73
C ARG A 38 -1.78 -5.38 1.79
N ALA A 39 -1.15 -4.45 2.49
CA ALA A 39 -0.37 -4.76 3.68
C ALA A 39 -1.30 -5.20 4.83
N ASP A 40 -0.97 -6.30 5.50
CA ASP A 40 -1.69 -6.72 6.72
C ASP A 40 -1.36 -5.82 7.91
N ALA A 41 -2.20 -5.86 8.94
CA ALA A 41 -2.10 -4.98 10.11
C ALA A 41 -0.71 -4.92 10.75
N HIS A 42 -0.03 -6.05 10.92
CA HIS A 42 1.32 -6.09 11.50
C HIS A 42 2.37 -5.37 10.63
N LEU A 43 2.23 -5.43 9.29
CA LEU A 43 3.12 -4.73 8.37
C LEU A 43 2.78 -3.23 8.31
N VAL A 44 1.49 -2.90 8.38
CA VAL A 44 1.01 -1.51 8.50
C VAL A 44 1.61 -0.84 9.74
N GLU A 45 1.61 -1.51 10.90
CA GLU A 45 2.23 -0.96 12.12
C GLU A 45 3.74 -0.79 11.97
N ARG A 46 4.47 -1.76 11.38
CA ARG A 46 5.91 -1.57 11.10
C ARG A 46 6.18 -0.39 10.17
N ILE A 47 5.34 -0.18 9.15
CA ILE A 47 5.48 0.97 8.26
C ILE A 47 5.29 2.26 9.05
N ARG A 48 4.29 2.34 9.93
CA ARG A 48 4.09 3.52 10.79
C ARG A 48 5.28 3.77 11.70
N ASP A 49 5.84 2.74 12.31
CA ASP A 49 6.99 2.85 13.20
C ASP A 49 8.23 3.33 12.44
N VAL A 50 8.58 2.67 11.32
CA VAL A 50 9.74 3.03 10.49
C VAL A 50 9.63 4.44 9.93
N THR A 51 8.41 4.90 9.66
CA THR A 51 8.13 6.23 9.11
C THR A 51 7.86 7.29 10.18
N ASN A 52 7.86 6.94 11.47
CA ASN A 52 7.45 7.82 12.57
C ASN A 52 6.07 8.47 12.32
N ASN A 53 5.11 7.72 11.77
CA ASN A 53 3.79 8.17 11.33
C ASN A 53 3.79 9.22 10.20
N ASP A 54 4.93 9.48 9.54
CA ASP A 54 4.96 10.30 8.31
C ASP A 54 4.10 9.67 7.19
N VAL A 55 3.98 8.34 7.19
CA VAL A 55 3.04 7.57 6.35
C VAL A 55 1.94 7.03 7.26
N ALA A 56 0.74 7.60 7.15
CA ALA A 56 -0.40 7.22 7.97
C ALA A 56 -1.11 5.98 7.42
N VAL A 57 -1.94 5.33 8.26
CA VAL A 57 -2.81 4.21 7.84
C VAL A 57 -3.69 4.59 6.65
N ILE A 58 -4.26 5.79 6.69
CA ILE A 58 -5.13 6.29 5.63
C ILE A 58 -4.37 6.49 4.31
N ASP A 59 -3.07 6.83 4.36
CA ASP A 59 -2.26 6.95 3.15
C ASP A 59 -2.13 5.59 2.44
N MET A 60 -1.80 4.54 3.21
CA MET A 60 -1.71 3.18 2.67
C MET A 60 -3.05 2.66 2.16
N HIS A 61 -4.15 2.98 2.84
CA HIS A 61 -5.50 2.66 2.38
C HIS A 61 -5.82 3.37 1.06
N ASN A 62 -5.53 4.67 0.96
CA ASN A 62 -5.77 5.45 -0.26
C ASN A 62 -4.91 4.96 -1.43
N GLN A 63 -3.62 4.66 -1.20
CA GLN A 63 -2.75 4.04 -2.20
C GLN A 63 -3.35 2.73 -2.74
N ARG A 64 -3.88 1.88 -1.85
CA ARG A 64 -4.56 0.65 -2.24
C ARG A 64 -5.83 0.92 -3.05
N LEU A 65 -6.67 1.84 -2.59
CA LEU A 65 -7.91 2.19 -3.29
C LEU A 65 -7.66 2.74 -4.69
N GLU A 66 -6.66 3.60 -4.85
CA GLU A 66 -6.29 4.14 -6.15
C GLU A 66 -5.83 3.04 -7.11
N TRP A 67 -4.97 2.13 -6.64
CA TRP A 67 -4.55 0.99 -7.46
C TRP A 67 -5.74 0.12 -7.84
N LEU A 68 -6.64 -0.16 -6.89
CA LEU A 68 -7.85 -0.94 -7.14
C LEU A 68 -8.76 -0.27 -8.18
N LYS A 69 -9.01 1.04 -8.07
CA LYS A 69 -9.84 1.76 -9.04
C LYS A 69 -9.22 1.75 -10.45
N ALA A 70 -7.90 1.82 -10.54
CA ALA A 70 -7.18 1.83 -11.82
C ALA A 70 -7.05 0.43 -12.46
N ASN A 71 -6.91 -0.64 -11.67
CA ASN A 71 -6.55 -1.98 -12.17
C ASN A 71 -7.64 -3.04 -11.96
N ARG A 72 -8.59 -2.78 -11.06
CA ARG A 72 -9.65 -3.69 -10.61
C ARG A 72 -10.97 -2.94 -10.43
N SER A 73 -11.36 -2.17 -11.45
CA SER A 73 -12.62 -1.43 -11.47
C SER A 73 -13.84 -2.34 -11.34
N ASP A 74 -13.72 -3.62 -11.70
CA ASP A 74 -14.71 -4.68 -11.50
C ASP A 74 -15.18 -4.79 -10.04
N LEU A 75 -14.32 -4.47 -9.07
CA LEU A 75 -14.64 -4.52 -7.65
C LEU A 75 -15.53 -3.36 -7.17
N PHE A 76 -15.75 -2.35 -8.03
CA PHE A 76 -16.55 -1.15 -7.72
C PHE A 76 -17.80 -1.02 -8.58
N SER A 77 -18.02 -1.95 -9.51
CA SER A 77 -19.29 -2.02 -10.24
C SER A 77 -20.39 -2.50 -9.31
N GLU A 78 -21.60 -1.95 -9.45
CA GLU A 78 -22.75 -2.45 -8.68
C GLU A 78 -22.96 -3.95 -8.94
N PRO A 79 -23.27 -4.74 -7.90
CA PRO A 79 -23.65 -6.12 -8.11
C PRO A 79 -24.87 -6.14 -9.04
N ALA A 80 -24.80 -6.94 -10.10
CA ALA A 80 -25.80 -7.04 -11.17
C ALA A 80 -27.22 -7.49 -10.74
N GLY A 81 -27.54 -7.45 -9.44
CA GLY A 81 -28.80 -7.87 -8.85
C GLY A 81 -29.35 -6.95 -7.75
N ALA A 82 -28.82 -5.72 -7.58
CA ALA A 82 -29.40 -4.74 -6.64
C ALA A 82 -30.60 -3.95 -7.22
N ALA A 83 -31.19 -4.43 -8.32
CA ALA A 83 -32.41 -3.90 -8.88
C ALA A 83 -33.57 -4.89 -8.65
N ASN A 84 -34.47 -4.48 -7.75
CA ASN A 84 -35.85 -4.94 -7.50
C ASN A 84 -36.06 -6.13 -6.55
N GLU A 85 -36.46 -5.80 -5.31
CA GLU A 85 -37.67 -6.34 -4.66
C GLU A 85 -38.52 -5.17 -4.13
#